data_AF-A0AAT9IZA2-F1
#
_entry.id   AF-A0AAT9IZA2-F1
#
_cell.length_a   1.000
_cell.length_b   1.000
_cell.length_c   1.000
_cell.angle_alpha   90.00
_cell.angle_beta   90.00
_cell.angle_gamma   90.00
#
_symmetry.space_group_name_H-M   'P 1'
#
loop_
_entity.id
_entity.type
_entity.pdbx_description
1 polymer ?
#
loop_
_entity_poly.entity_id
_entity_poly.type
_entity_poly.pdbx_seq_one_letter_code
_entity_poly.pdbx_strand_id
1 'polypeptide(L)'
;MTYVAMTRHKDAATLYAGEDQFADMEALKSRLGRSGAKETVLDYVDRDGRRRDTGQQVRATEAFARRRGIDSDIVYPVERQPSGHARDRDADRDRSNGPAQPAKKRSMFAGLKLKANAPERDNDRSRDAIDDRPGRHGASPLEKATDRYARAYSDAARMQRDGLPILEGQKQALNEAQRSLDRAQPGAAGAMESALRHNPAMRQAMMDLSGEARTQTMITGMSQERQALADPHVRAERFVGRWKSLSARQQSLQGWQHDEARAPVEKAMCDAAKEIARDPQAESLLRNRRQELGLGKAGGQDSISRELERSIQRDRHRDRGLGL
;
A
#
# COMPACT_ATOMS: atom_id res chain seq x y z
N MET A 1 11.35 25.21 10.09
CA MET A 1 9.95 25.64 9.84
C MET A 1 9.79 27.15 9.76
N THR A 2 10.58 27.96 10.47
CA THR A 2 10.35 29.42 10.57
C THR A 2 10.59 30.20 9.28
N TYR A 3 11.55 29.80 8.45
CA TYR A 3 11.78 30.42 7.14
C TYR A 3 10.50 30.43 6.27
N VAL A 4 9.76 29.33 6.23
CA VAL A 4 8.51 29.22 5.43
C VAL A 4 7.37 30.00 6.07
N ALA A 5 7.29 30.02 7.40
CA ALA A 5 6.26 30.78 8.11
C ALA A 5 6.42 32.30 7.90
N MET A 6 7.65 32.82 7.97
CA MET A 6 7.90 34.26 7.86
C MET A 6 7.95 34.78 6.42
N THR A 7 8.19 33.92 5.43
CA THR A 7 8.26 34.31 4.00
C THR A 7 6.92 34.26 3.27
N ARG A 8 5.84 33.81 3.93
CA ARG A 8 4.48 33.82 3.36
C ARG A 8 3.76 35.17 3.48
N HIS A 9 4.31 36.11 4.24
CA HIS A 9 3.72 37.43 4.46
C HIS A 9 4.40 38.47 3.55
N LYS A 10 3.60 39.30 2.86
CA LYS A 10 4.11 40.29 1.89
C LYS A 10 4.71 41.53 2.54
N ASP A 11 4.11 42.01 3.64
CA ASP A 11 4.41 43.35 4.17
C ASP A 11 5.05 43.31 5.57
N ALA A 12 4.60 42.45 6.49
CA ALA A 12 5.19 42.30 7.82
C ALA A 12 4.87 40.94 8.46
N ALA A 13 5.76 40.47 9.34
CA ALA A 13 5.56 39.28 10.17
C ALA A 13 6.05 39.54 11.61
N THR A 14 5.22 39.22 12.60
CA THR A 14 5.52 39.40 14.03
C THR A 14 5.79 38.05 14.68
N LEU A 15 6.90 37.93 15.40
CA LEU A 15 7.30 36.72 16.13
C LEU A 15 7.14 36.96 17.63
N TYR A 16 6.36 36.13 18.30
CA TYR A 16 6.27 36.09 19.75
C TYR A 16 7.07 34.89 20.26
N ALA A 17 8.04 35.12 21.14
CA ALA A 17 8.91 34.09 21.69
C ALA A 17 9.24 34.38 23.16
N GLY A 18 9.50 33.32 23.93
CA GLY A 18 9.87 33.44 25.35
C GLY A 18 11.28 34.01 25.51
N GLU A 19 11.44 34.95 26.45
CA GLU A 19 12.71 35.62 26.76
C GLU A 19 13.77 34.63 27.29
N ASP A 20 13.34 33.58 27.98
CA ASP A 20 14.17 32.46 28.44
C ASP A 20 14.81 31.66 27.28
N GLN A 21 14.17 31.68 26.11
CA GLN A 21 14.61 30.92 24.93
C GLN A 21 15.36 31.79 23.90
N PHE A 22 15.19 33.11 23.95
CA PHE A 22 15.73 34.05 22.98
C PHE A 22 16.21 35.33 23.67
N ALA A 23 17.22 35.19 24.52
CA ALA A 23 17.76 36.27 25.33
C ALA A 23 18.36 37.43 24.50
N ASP A 24 18.89 37.15 23.30
CA ASP A 24 19.45 38.16 22.42
C ASP A 24 19.28 37.83 20.92
N MET A 25 19.58 38.81 20.07
CA MET A 25 19.47 38.68 18.62
C MET A 25 20.46 37.67 18.02
N GLU A 26 21.58 37.37 18.69
CA GLU A 26 22.50 36.32 18.26
C GLU A 26 21.94 34.92 18.53
N ALA A 27 21.35 34.68 19.70
CA ALA A 27 20.66 33.45 20.05
C ALA A 27 19.48 33.18 19.12
N LEU A 28 18.74 34.24 18.76
CA LEU A 28 17.67 34.18 17.76
C LEU A 28 18.20 33.71 16.41
N LYS A 29 19.23 34.38 15.86
CA LYS A 29 19.84 34.02 14.56
C LYS A 29 20.43 32.61 14.55
N SER A 30 21.11 32.21 15.62
CA SER A 30 21.73 30.89 15.74
C SER A 30 20.70 29.76 15.73
N ARG A 31 19.58 29.95 16.43
CA ARG A 31 18.50 28.94 16.51
C ARG A 31 17.63 28.92 15.25
N LEU A 32 17.32 30.07 14.67
CA LEU A 32 16.47 30.17 13.48
C LEU A 32 17.21 29.94 12.16
N GLY A 33 18.52 30.15 12.15
CA GLY A 33 19.40 29.92 10.99
C GLY A 33 19.71 28.45 10.74
N ARG A 34 19.43 27.55 11.69
CA ARG A 34 19.55 26.11 11.48
C ARG A 34 18.42 25.62 10.58
N SER A 35 18.77 25.12 9.40
CA SER A 35 17.83 24.43 8.53
C SER A 35 17.43 23.12 9.19
N GLY A 36 16.38 23.15 10.04
CA GLY A 36 15.80 21.98 10.71
C GLY A 36 15.21 20.91 9.76
N ALA A 37 15.63 20.88 8.50
CA ALA A 37 15.33 19.82 7.56
C ALA A 37 16.21 18.62 7.94
N LYS A 38 15.65 17.77 8.81
CA LYS A 38 16.22 16.50 9.33
C LYS A 38 17.13 16.63 10.56
N GLU A 39 16.72 17.42 11.55
CA GLU A 39 17.33 17.30 12.88
C GLU A 39 16.85 16.02 13.57
N THR A 40 17.78 15.25 14.10
CA THR A 40 17.54 14.09 14.94
C THR A 40 17.69 14.48 16.41
N VAL A 41 17.18 13.66 17.34
CA VAL A 41 17.27 13.93 18.79
C VAL A 41 18.73 14.14 19.25
N LEU A 42 19.70 13.56 18.52
CA LEU A 42 21.13 13.67 18.79
C LEU A 42 21.70 15.08 18.54
N ASP A 43 21.09 15.87 17.65
CA ASP A 43 21.57 17.21 17.29
C ASP A 43 21.36 18.23 18.42
N TYR A 44 20.41 17.92 19.32
CA TYR A 44 20.05 18.76 20.46
C TYR A 44 20.88 18.47 21.72
N VAL A 45 21.75 17.47 21.71
CA VAL A 45 22.52 17.04 22.88
C VAL A 45 23.98 17.52 22.77
N ASP A 46 24.55 18.01 23.86
CA ASP A 46 25.97 18.34 23.96
C ASP A 46 26.84 17.10 24.19
N ARG A 47 28.16 17.27 24.21
CA ARG A 47 29.13 16.18 24.40
C ARG A 47 28.94 15.46 25.75
N ASP A 48 28.29 16.11 26.72
CA ASP A 48 28.08 15.60 28.08
C ASP A 48 26.67 14.98 28.27
N GLY A 49 25.90 14.81 27.18
CA GLY A 49 24.58 14.18 27.24
C GLY A 49 23.48 15.10 27.78
N ARG A 50 23.67 16.42 27.77
CA ARG A 50 22.66 17.40 28.17
C ARG A 50 22.05 18.08 26.95
N ARG A 51 20.78 18.47 27.04
CA ARG A 51 20.18 19.22 25.94
C ARG A 51 20.76 20.64 25.89
N ARG A 52 21.19 21.09 24.71
CA ARG A 52 21.75 22.43 24.50
C ARG A 52 20.75 23.57 24.66
N ASP A 53 19.45 23.27 24.57
CA ASP A 53 18.40 24.27 24.70
C ASP A 53 18.04 24.59 26.16
N THR A 54 18.10 23.58 27.03
CA THR A 54 17.57 23.61 28.41
C THR A 54 18.61 23.27 29.48
N GLY A 55 19.80 22.78 29.10
CA GLY A 55 20.87 22.38 30.02
C GLY A 55 20.55 21.12 30.85
N GLN A 56 19.37 20.53 30.66
CA GLN A 56 18.92 19.37 31.42
C GLN A 56 19.61 18.10 30.90
N GLN A 57 20.02 17.25 31.84
CA GLN A 57 20.64 15.97 31.51
C GLN A 57 19.61 15.06 30.85
N VAL A 58 19.92 14.53 29.67
CA VAL A 58 19.07 13.57 28.96
C VAL A 58 19.20 12.21 29.67
N ARG A 59 18.68 12.13 30.90
CA ARG A 59 18.55 10.86 31.60
C ARG A 59 17.18 10.27 31.29
N ALA A 60 17.24 9.12 30.61
CA ALA A 60 16.20 8.10 30.47
C ALA A 60 15.12 8.33 29.38
N THR A 61 15.53 8.36 28.12
CA THR A 61 14.62 7.92 27.03
C THR A 61 14.32 6.42 27.09
N GLU A 62 15.20 5.60 27.69
CA GLU A 62 14.93 4.16 27.90
C GLU A 62 13.71 3.90 28.80
N ALA A 63 13.48 4.69 29.85
CA ALA A 63 12.37 4.44 30.77
C ALA A 63 11.00 4.78 30.16
N PHE A 64 10.95 5.69 29.19
CA PHE A 64 9.73 6.03 28.45
C PHE A 64 9.47 5.03 27.30
N ALA A 65 10.52 4.62 26.58
CA ALA A 65 10.43 3.64 25.50
C ALA A 65 10.08 2.22 25.99
N ARG A 66 10.68 1.78 27.11
CA ARG A 66 10.37 0.48 27.74
C ARG A 66 8.93 0.39 28.25
N ARG A 67 8.34 1.49 28.73
CA ARG A 67 6.91 1.54 29.13
C ARG A 67 5.94 1.38 27.95
N ARG A 68 6.41 1.58 26.71
CA ARG A 68 5.64 1.34 25.47
C ARG A 68 6.11 0.12 24.66
N GLY A 69 7.02 -0.69 25.20
CA GLY A 69 7.48 -1.93 24.56
C GLY A 69 8.38 -1.72 23.34
N ILE A 70 9.10 -0.60 23.26
CA ILE A 70 10.07 -0.33 22.20
C ILE A 70 11.48 -0.48 22.77
N ASP A 71 12.22 -1.51 22.35
CA ASP A 71 13.65 -1.62 22.59
C ASP A 71 14.40 -0.79 21.54
N SER A 72 15.21 0.17 21.97
CA SER A 72 15.98 1.04 21.08
C SER A 72 17.49 0.84 21.29
N ASP A 73 18.16 0.25 20.30
CA ASP A 73 19.62 -0.01 20.23
C ASP A 73 20.44 1.24 19.81
N ILE A 74 20.14 2.42 20.35
CA ILE A 74 20.92 3.62 20.02
C ILE A 74 22.14 3.71 20.94
N VAL A 75 23.28 3.21 20.46
CA VAL A 75 24.59 3.27 21.14
C VAL A 75 25.26 4.62 20.86
N TYR A 76 25.72 5.30 21.92
CA TYR A 76 26.54 6.51 21.85
C TYR A 76 28.03 6.16 21.66
N PRO A 77 28.73 6.66 20.62
CA PRO A 77 30.18 6.61 20.60
C PRO A 77 30.75 7.80 21.39
N VAL A 78 31.35 7.54 22.56
CA VAL A 78 32.20 8.53 23.25
C VAL A 78 33.59 8.44 22.66
N GLU A 79 33.96 9.47 21.92
CA GLU A 79 35.28 9.65 21.31
C GLU A 79 36.32 9.94 22.40
N ARG A 80 37.36 9.09 22.45
CA ARG A 80 38.44 9.13 23.44
C ARG A 80 39.63 9.87 22.83
N GLN A 81 40.19 10.85 23.54
CA GLN A 81 41.46 11.51 23.20
C GLN A 81 42.25 11.78 24.50
N PRO A 82 43.58 11.97 24.46
CA PRO A 82 44.59 11.09 23.88
C PRO A 82 45.66 10.74 24.94
N SER A 83 46.17 9.51 24.95
CA SER A 83 47.33 9.14 25.79
C SER A 83 48.62 9.33 25.00
N GLY A 84 49.49 10.21 25.51
CA GLY A 84 50.80 10.52 24.95
C GLY A 84 51.73 9.31 24.85
N HIS A 85 52.51 9.28 23.78
CA HIS A 85 53.59 8.34 23.56
C HIS A 85 54.87 8.82 24.25
N ALA A 86 55.43 7.98 25.11
CA ALA A 86 56.86 7.93 25.41
C ALA A 86 57.42 6.59 24.90
N ARG A 87 58.71 6.63 24.56
CA ARG A 87 59.46 5.81 23.61
C ARG A 87 59.97 4.45 24.13
N ASP A 88 60.35 3.64 23.14
CA ASP A 88 61.42 2.62 23.07
C ASP A 88 61.35 1.34 23.93
N ARG A 89 61.19 0.17 23.30
CA ARG A 89 62.30 -0.73 22.87
C ARG A 89 61.81 -2.11 22.42
N ASP A 90 62.35 -2.53 21.30
CA ASP A 90 62.97 -3.83 20.98
C ASP A 90 62.29 -5.17 21.31
N ALA A 91 62.15 -5.93 20.22
CA ALA A 91 62.62 -7.30 20.04
C ALA A 91 61.76 -8.49 20.50
N ASP A 92 61.50 -9.30 19.47
CA ASP A 92 61.64 -10.75 19.40
C ASP A 92 60.44 -11.68 19.62
N ARG A 93 60.36 -12.61 18.67
CA ARG A 93 59.56 -13.83 18.71
C ARG A 93 60.21 -14.77 19.73
N ASP A 94 59.42 -15.55 20.48
CA ASP A 94 59.28 -17.00 20.23
C ASP A 94 58.35 -17.67 21.27
N ARG A 95 57.65 -18.69 20.76
CA ARG A 95 57.13 -19.92 21.41
C ARG A 95 56.56 -19.94 22.84
N SER A 96 55.30 -20.39 22.84
CA SER A 96 54.82 -21.65 23.42
C SER A 96 54.17 -21.67 24.81
N ASN A 97 53.12 -22.49 24.86
CA ASN A 97 52.51 -23.20 25.99
C ASN A 97 51.29 -22.53 26.67
N GLY A 98 50.12 -23.19 26.57
CA GLY A 98 48.89 -22.87 27.32
C GLY A 98 48.94 -23.42 28.76
N PRO A 99 47.81 -23.62 29.49
CA PRO A 99 46.41 -23.33 29.17
C PRO A 99 45.66 -22.55 30.30
N ALA A 100 44.46 -22.00 30.04
CA ALA A 100 43.33 -21.93 30.99
C ALA A 100 42.16 -21.14 30.40
N GLN A 101 41.11 -21.85 29.96
CA GLN A 101 39.79 -21.25 29.70
C GLN A 101 39.02 -21.10 31.02
N PRO A 102 38.43 -19.94 31.33
CA PRO A 102 37.28 -19.88 32.23
C PRO A 102 35.97 -20.05 31.46
N ALA A 103 35.05 -20.78 32.09
CA ALA A 103 33.85 -21.40 31.54
C ALA A 103 32.83 -20.44 30.89
N LYS A 104 32.27 -20.88 29.76
CA LYS A 104 31.03 -20.34 29.18
C LYS A 104 29.85 -20.60 30.12
N LYS A 105 29.21 -19.53 30.61
CA LYS A 105 27.96 -19.60 31.38
C LYS A 105 26.82 -20.06 30.46
N ARG A 106 26.07 -21.09 30.89
CA ARG A 106 24.88 -21.62 30.22
C ARG A 106 23.78 -20.56 30.18
N SER A 107 23.05 -20.47 29.05
CA SER A 107 21.97 -19.48 28.88
C SER A 107 20.79 -19.79 29.81
N MET A 108 20.14 -18.74 30.31
CA MET A 108 19.01 -18.78 31.26
C MET A 108 17.71 -19.37 30.68
N PHE A 109 17.76 -19.92 29.46
CA PHE A 109 16.63 -20.53 28.75
C PHE A 109 16.86 -22.01 28.39
N ALA A 110 18.01 -22.56 28.78
CA ALA A 110 18.31 -23.98 28.62
C ALA A 110 17.47 -24.81 29.62
N GLY A 111 16.18 -25.01 29.30
CA GLY A 111 15.28 -25.84 30.11
C GLY A 111 13.79 -25.48 30.06
N LEU A 112 13.38 -24.38 29.41
CA LEU A 112 11.95 -24.06 29.32
C LEU A 112 11.24 -24.96 28.29
N LYS A 113 10.59 -26.03 28.77
CA LYS A 113 9.60 -26.80 28.01
C LYS A 113 8.23 -26.16 28.19
N LEU A 114 7.86 -25.24 27.29
CA LEU A 114 6.50 -24.73 27.17
C LEU A 114 5.62 -25.83 26.57
N LYS A 115 4.69 -26.36 27.38
CA LYS A 115 3.60 -27.23 26.90
C LYS A 115 2.61 -26.33 26.16
N ALA A 116 2.71 -26.30 24.84
CA ALA A 116 1.76 -25.61 23.99
C ALA A 116 0.44 -26.41 23.93
N ASN A 117 -0.49 -26.11 24.84
CA ASN A 117 -1.91 -26.35 24.55
C ASN A 117 -2.37 -25.19 23.65
N ALA A 118 -2.13 -25.33 22.36
CA ALA A 118 -2.75 -24.52 21.34
C ALA A 118 -4.04 -25.25 20.88
N PRO A 119 -5.20 -24.57 20.79
CA PRO A 119 -6.36 -25.15 20.12
C PRO A 119 -6.02 -25.40 18.66
N GLU A 120 -6.52 -26.51 18.13
CA GLU A 120 -6.38 -26.99 16.75
C GLU A 120 -6.37 -25.84 15.74
N ARG A 121 -5.17 -25.52 15.26
CA ARG A 121 -4.98 -24.88 13.96
C ARG A 121 -4.91 -26.02 12.96
N ASP A 122 -6.06 -26.34 12.39
CA ASP A 122 -6.24 -27.32 11.33
C ASP A 122 -5.22 -27.11 10.18
N ASN A 123 -4.27 -28.04 10.08
CA ASN A 123 -3.97 -28.87 8.90
C ASN A 123 -3.90 -28.28 7.47
N ASP A 124 -3.82 -26.98 7.22
CA ASP A 124 -3.79 -26.49 5.83
C ASP A 124 -2.36 -26.36 5.22
N ARG A 125 -1.30 -26.42 6.04
CA ARG A 125 0.08 -26.45 5.53
C ARG A 125 0.58 -27.83 5.12
N SER A 126 -0.10 -28.88 5.57
CA SER A 126 0.26 -30.27 5.27
C SER A 126 -0.49 -30.84 4.06
N ARG A 127 -1.48 -30.12 3.52
CA ARG A 127 -2.23 -30.55 2.33
C ARG A 127 -1.49 -30.27 1.02
N ASP A 128 -0.62 -29.27 0.99
CA ASP A 128 0.27 -29.00 -0.16
C ASP A 128 1.36 -30.06 -0.35
N ALA A 129 1.63 -30.90 0.65
CA ALA A 129 2.66 -31.94 0.61
C ALA A 129 2.12 -33.37 0.35
N ILE A 130 0.81 -33.57 0.21
CA ILE A 130 0.20 -34.91 0.09
C ILE A 130 -0.42 -35.19 -1.31
N ASP A 131 -0.29 -34.27 -2.27
CA ASP A 131 -0.90 -34.45 -3.61
C ASP A 131 0.09 -34.88 -4.72
N ASP A 132 1.21 -35.50 -4.33
CA ASP A 132 2.20 -36.09 -5.25
C ASP A 132 1.99 -37.63 -5.39
N ARG A 133 0.73 -38.08 -5.42
CA ARG A 133 0.38 -39.47 -5.75
C ARG A 133 0.27 -39.60 -7.28
N PRO A 134 1.15 -40.36 -7.95
CA PRO A 134 1.10 -40.56 -9.39
C PRO A 134 -0.09 -41.45 -9.73
N GLY A 135 -1.20 -40.84 -10.17
CA GLY A 135 -2.42 -41.57 -10.54
C GLY A 135 -3.72 -40.78 -10.39
N ARG A 136 -3.71 -39.63 -9.73
CA ARG A 136 -4.78 -38.62 -9.81
C ARG A 136 -4.37 -37.63 -10.88
N HIS A 137 -5.22 -37.31 -11.85
CA HIS A 137 -4.93 -36.28 -12.84
C HIS A 137 -4.41 -35.04 -12.12
N GLY A 138 -3.11 -34.75 -12.23
CA GLY A 138 -2.49 -33.67 -11.49
C GLY A 138 -3.22 -32.39 -11.87
N ALA A 139 -3.83 -31.72 -10.89
CA ALA A 139 -4.65 -30.54 -11.14
C ALA A 139 -3.89 -29.58 -12.05
N SER A 140 -4.53 -29.19 -13.16
CA SER A 140 -3.93 -28.34 -14.19
C SER A 140 -3.29 -27.10 -13.52
N PRO A 141 -2.19 -26.53 -14.06
CA PRO A 141 -1.63 -25.30 -13.53
C PRO A 141 -2.70 -24.19 -13.38
N LEU A 142 -3.68 -24.18 -14.27
CA LEU A 142 -4.85 -23.30 -14.20
C LEU A 142 -5.76 -23.63 -13.02
N GLU A 143 -6.10 -24.90 -12.80
CA GLU A 143 -6.95 -25.33 -11.67
C GLU A 143 -6.30 -24.99 -10.32
N LYS A 144 -5.00 -25.25 -10.17
CA LYS A 144 -4.22 -24.89 -8.97
C LYS A 144 -4.22 -23.39 -8.74
N ALA A 145 -4.01 -22.59 -9.79
CA ALA A 145 -4.03 -21.13 -9.67
C ALA A 145 -5.43 -20.59 -9.36
N THR A 146 -6.47 -21.19 -9.96
CA THR A 146 -7.87 -20.85 -9.72
C THR A 146 -8.28 -21.17 -8.28
N ASP A 147 -7.89 -22.34 -7.75
CA ASP A 147 -8.17 -22.68 -6.34
C ASP A 147 -7.47 -21.71 -5.39
N ARG A 148 -6.20 -21.38 -5.65
CA ARG A 148 -5.43 -20.43 -4.85
C ARG A 148 -6.08 -19.04 -4.84
N TYR A 149 -6.57 -18.57 -5.99
CA TYR A 149 -7.33 -17.33 -6.10
C TYR A 149 -8.64 -17.39 -5.31
N ALA A 150 -9.38 -18.49 -5.43
CA ALA A 150 -10.66 -18.66 -4.75
C ALA A 150 -10.52 -18.63 -3.22
N ARG A 151 -9.47 -19.26 -2.68
CA ARG A 151 -9.16 -19.21 -1.24
C ARG A 151 -8.80 -17.79 -0.79
N ALA A 152 -7.86 -17.13 -1.47
CA ALA A 152 -7.44 -15.77 -1.14
C ALA A 152 -8.61 -14.77 -1.20
N TYR A 153 -9.49 -14.93 -2.19
CA TYR A 153 -10.70 -14.13 -2.31
C TYR A 153 -11.70 -14.42 -1.20
N SER A 154 -11.94 -15.69 -0.86
CA SER A 154 -12.85 -16.08 0.22
C SER A 154 -12.40 -15.52 1.57
N ASP A 155 -11.10 -15.52 1.84
CA ASP A 155 -10.51 -14.91 3.04
C ASP A 155 -10.74 -13.41 3.11
N ALA A 156 -10.52 -12.70 1.99
CA ALA A 156 -10.76 -11.26 1.90
C ALA A 156 -12.26 -10.92 2.01
N ALA A 157 -13.12 -11.71 1.36
CA ALA A 157 -14.56 -11.53 1.39
C ALA A 157 -15.14 -11.80 2.79
N ARG A 158 -14.55 -12.72 3.57
CA ARG A 158 -14.92 -12.93 4.97
C ARG A 158 -14.67 -11.68 5.81
N MET A 159 -13.53 -11.02 5.65
CA MET A 159 -13.25 -9.75 6.34
C MET A 159 -14.24 -8.66 5.98
N GLN A 160 -14.58 -8.52 4.69
CA GLN A 160 -15.59 -7.55 4.27
C GLN A 160 -16.96 -7.84 4.88
N ARG A 161 -17.38 -9.12 4.93
CA ARG A 161 -18.66 -9.53 5.54
C ARG A 161 -18.70 -9.24 7.04
N ASP A 162 -17.58 -9.47 7.72
CA ASP A 162 -17.46 -9.25 9.16
C ASP A 162 -17.19 -7.76 9.50
N GLY A 163 -17.15 -6.88 8.50
CA GLY A 163 -16.89 -5.44 8.67
C GLY A 163 -15.44 -5.12 9.09
N LEU A 164 -14.52 -6.07 8.91
CA LEU A 164 -13.13 -5.96 9.30
C LEU A 164 -12.28 -5.40 8.14
N PRO A 165 -11.24 -4.61 8.44
CA PRO A 165 -10.31 -4.16 7.42
C PRO A 165 -9.55 -5.35 6.83
N ILE A 166 -9.43 -5.39 5.50
CA ILE A 166 -8.62 -6.41 4.81
C ILE A 166 -7.15 -6.19 5.18
N LEU A 167 -6.53 -7.22 5.75
CA LEU A 167 -5.13 -7.17 6.17
C LEU A 167 -4.20 -7.05 4.97
N GLU A 168 -3.05 -6.37 5.17
CA GLU A 168 -2.03 -6.24 4.10
C GLU A 168 -1.56 -7.60 3.57
N GLY A 169 -1.40 -8.60 4.46
CA GLY A 169 -1.06 -9.97 4.04
C GLY A 169 -2.11 -10.60 3.13
N GLN A 170 -3.40 -10.31 3.34
CA GLN A 170 -4.47 -10.82 2.47
C GLN A 170 -4.50 -10.11 1.12
N LYS A 171 -4.25 -8.79 1.09
CA LYS A 171 -4.08 -8.06 -0.18
C LYS A 171 -2.91 -8.61 -0.98
N GLN A 172 -1.79 -8.90 -0.32
CA GLN A 172 -0.63 -9.52 -0.94
C GLN A 172 -0.95 -10.92 -1.48
N ALA A 173 -1.60 -11.76 -0.67
CA ALA A 173 -2.03 -13.09 -1.10
C ALA A 173 -2.96 -13.06 -2.32
N LEU A 174 -3.91 -12.12 -2.35
CA LEU A 174 -4.80 -11.95 -3.50
C LEU A 174 -4.03 -11.50 -4.76
N ASN A 175 -3.11 -10.55 -4.62
CA ASN A 175 -2.25 -10.10 -5.72
C ASN A 175 -1.34 -11.23 -6.24
N GLU A 176 -0.79 -12.06 -5.36
CA GLU A 176 0.01 -13.22 -5.74
C GLU A 176 -0.84 -14.27 -6.45
N ALA A 177 -2.07 -14.50 -5.97
CA ALA A 177 -2.98 -15.42 -6.62
C ALA A 177 -3.39 -14.93 -8.01
N GLN A 178 -3.69 -13.64 -8.19
CA GLN A 178 -3.93 -13.01 -9.49
C GLN A 178 -2.76 -13.23 -10.45
N ARG A 179 -1.53 -12.95 -10.00
CA ARG A 179 -0.32 -13.19 -10.81
C ARG A 179 -0.14 -14.65 -11.17
N SER A 180 -0.43 -15.57 -10.24
CA SER A 180 -0.34 -17.01 -10.51
C SER A 180 -1.36 -17.47 -11.55
N LEU A 181 -2.55 -16.86 -11.54
CA LEU A 181 -3.61 -17.11 -12.50
C LEU A 181 -3.25 -16.57 -13.89
N ASP A 182 -2.72 -15.34 -13.96
CA ASP A 182 -2.26 -14.75 -15.22
C ASP A 182 -1.05 -15.49 -15.82
N ARG A 183 -0.18 -16.07 -14.99
CA ARG A 183 0.92 -16.93 -15.47
C ARG A 183 0.40 -18.23 -16.08
N ALA A 184 -0.65 -18.81 -15.49
CA ALA A 184 -1.26 -20.04 -16.02
C ALA A 184 -2.02 -19.75 -17.33
N GLN A 185 -2.70 -18.61 -17.41
CA GLN A 185 -3.40 -18.17 -18.60
C GLN A 185 -3.42 -16.63 -18.70
N PRO A 186 -2.84 -16.02 -19.74
CA PRO A 186 -2.81 -14.57 -19.89
C PRO A 186 -4.21 -13.94 -19.87
N GLY A 187 -4.38 -12.91 -19.02
CA GLY A 187 -5.64 -12.16 -18.88
C GLY A 187 -6.72 -12.89 -18.09
N ALA A 188 -6.40 -14.02 -17.46
CA ALA A 188 -7.34 -14.78 -16.64
C ALA A 188 -7.74 -14.02 -15.37
N ALA A 189 -6.85 -13.26 -14.74
CA ALA A 189 -7.19 -12.46 -13.56
C ALA A 189 -8.24 -11.39 -13.87
N GLY A 190 -8.08 -10.68 -15.00
CA GLY A 190 -9.04 -9.67 -15.45
C GLY A 190 -10.40 -10.29 -15.82
N ALA A 191 -10.39 -11.42 -16.52
CA ALA A 191 -11.61 -12.16 -16.84
C ALA A 191 -12.29 -12.66 -15.55
N MET A 192 -11.55 -13.18 -14.58
CA MET A 192 -12.12 -13.63 -13.31
C MET A 192 -12.77 -12.50 -12.51
N GLU A 193 -12.09 -11.34 -12.40
CA GLU A 193 -12.65 -10.17 -11.72
C GLU A 193 -13.91 -9.66 -12.44
N SER A 194 -13.86 -9.55 -13.77
CA SER A 194 -15.00 -9.10 -14.55
C SER A 194 -16.18 -10.06 -14.44
N ALA A 195 -15.92 -11.38 -14.47
CA ALA A 195 -16.95 -12.39 -14.30
C ALA A 195 -17.56 -12.34 -12.90
N LEU A 196 -16.76 -12.18 -11.84
CA LEU A 196 -17.28 -11.99 -10.47
C LEU A 196 -18.12 -10.70 -10.34
N ARG A 197 -17.84 -9.66 -11.12
CA ARG A 197 -18.62 -8.41 -11.11
C ARG A 197 -19.97 -8.56 -11.82
N HIS A 198 -20.01 -9.25 -12.95
CA HIS A 198 -21.21 -9.27 -13.82
C HIS A 198 -22.01 -10.58 -13.75
N ASN A 199 -21.41 -11.69 -13.32
CA ASN A 199 -22.07 -12.99 -13.23
C ASN A 199 -22.41 -13.34 -11.77
N PRO A 200 -23.69 -13.25 -11.36
CA PRO A 200 -24.10 -13.59 -9.99
C PRO A 200 -23.87 -15.07 -9.67
N ALA A 201 -23.99 -15.97 -10.65
CA ALA A 201 -23.77 -17.40 -10.44
C ALA A 201 -22.31 -17.71 -10.07
N MET A 202 -21.34 -16.97 -10.64
CA MET A 202 -19.94 -17.11 -10.23
C MET A 202 -19.69 -16.65 -8.80
N ARG A 203 -20.35 -15.58 -8.35
CA ARG A 203 -20.24 -15.14 -6.95
C ARG A 203 -20.83 -16.16 -5.98
N GLN A 204 -21.96 -16.76 -6.34
CA GLN A 204 -22.58 -17.83 -5.55
C GLN A 204 -21.68 -19.07 -5.51
N ALA A 205 -21.20 -19.52 -6.67
CA ALA A 205 -20.27 -20.64 -6.76
C ALA A 205 -19.00 -20.42 -5.92
N MET A 206 -18.51 -19.18 -5.83
CA MET A 206 -17.36 -18.82 -4.99
C MET A 206 -17.57 -19.14 -3.51
N MET A 207 -18.81 -18.95 -3.02
CA MET A 207 -19.18 -19.11 -1.61
C MET A 207 -19.74 -20.49 -1.29
N ASP A 208 -20.52 -21.06 -2.21
CA ASP A 208 -21.32 -22.27 -1.96
C ASP A 208 -20.55 -23.55 -2.33
N LEU A 209 -19.66 -23.49 -3.32
CA LEU A 209 -18.88 -24.63 -3.77
C LEU A 209 -17.49 -24.65 -3.10
N SER A 210 -16.90 -25.83 -3.02
CA SER A 210 -15.54 -26.03 -2.51
C SER A 210 -14.77 -27.03 -3.36
N GLY A 211 -13.44 -26.92 -3.35
CA GLY A 211 -12.55 -27.83 -4.08
C GLY A 211 -12.77 -27.81 -5.59
N GLU A 212 -12.77 -29.00 -6.20
CA GLU A 212 -12.78 -29.19 -7.66
C GLU A 212 -14.05 -28.67 -8.35
N ALA A 213 -15.21 -28.83 -7.72
CA ALA A 213 -16.47 -28.31 -8.25
C ALA A 213 -16.44 -26.77 -8.35
N ARG A 214 -15.83 -26.10 -7.37
CA ARG A 214 -15.64 -24.65 -7.38
C ARG A 214 -14.73 -24.25 -8.52
N THR A 215 -13.55 -24.87 -8.64
CA THR A 215 -12.56 -24.54 -9.68
C THR A 215 -13.11 -24.74 -11.08
N GLN A 216 -13.84 -25.83 -11.32
CA GLN A 216 -14.43 -26.10 -12.63
C GLN A 216 -15.48 -25.05 -13.01
N THR A 217 -16.32 -24.64 -12.05
CA THR A 217 -17.32 -23.59 -12.26
C THR A 217 -16.65 -22.23 -12.52
N MET A 218 -15.55 -21.93 -11.84
CA MET A 218 -14.78 -20.71 -12.05
C MET A 218 -14.09 -20.68 -13.42
N ILE A 219 -13.49 -21.79 -13.85
CA ILE A 219 -12.83 -21.89 -15.16
C ILE A 219 -13.86 -21.76 -16.29
N THR A 220 -15.00 -22.44 -16.18
CA THR A 220 -16.08 -22.35 -17.17
C THR A 220 -16.68 -20.95 -17.22
N GLY A 221 -16.98 -20.34 -16.08
CA GLY A 221 -17.48 -18.97 -16.00
C GLY A 221 -16.49 -17.94 -16.53
N MET A 222 -15.19 -18.10 -16.27
CA MET A 222 -14.14 -17.25 -16.83
C MET A 222 -14.04 -17.41 -18.36
N SER A 223 -14.19 -18.62 -18.89
CA SER A 223 -14.20 -18.87 -20.33
C SER A 223 -15.39 -18.18 -21.01
N GLN A 224 -16.58 -18.32 -20.44
CA GLN A 224 -17.79 -17.63 -20.90
C GLN A 224 -17.60 -16.12 -20.87
N GLU A 225 -16.98 -15.59 -19.83
CA GLU A 225 -16.69 -14.17 -19.70
C GLU A 225 -15.73 -13.68 -20.79
N ARG A 226 -14.68 -14.45 -21.10
CA ARG A 226 -13.76 -14.11 -22.19
C ARG A 226 -14.46 -14.11 -23.54
N GLN A 227 -15.36 -15.07 -23.76
CA GLN A 227 -16.15 -15.13 -24.98
C GLN A 227 -17.12 -13.96 -25.08
N ALA A 228 -17.75 -13.56 -23.97
CA ALA A 228 -18.59 -12.37 -23.90
C ALA A 228 -17.76 -11.11 -24.19
N LEU A 229 -16.55 -11.00 -23.62
CA LEU A 229 -15.63 -9.91 -23.89
C LEU A 229 -15.05 -9.92 -25.30
N ALA A 230 -15.12 -11.02 -26.05
CA ALA A 230 -14.71 -11.04 -27.46
C ALA A 230 -15.68 -10.22 -28.33
N ASP A 231 -16.96 -10.14 -27.96
CA ASP A 231 -17.96 -9.33 -28.65
C ASP A 231 -17.80 -7.83 -28.32
N PRO A 232 -17.53 -6.96 -29.31
CA PRO A 232 -17.47 -5.52 -29.10
C PRO A 232 -18.76 -4.92 -28.53
N HIS A 233 -19.94 -5.50 -28.81
CA HIS A 233 -21.21 -4.99 -28.29
C HIS A 233 -21.31 -5.15 -26.78
N VAL A 234 -20.93 -6.31 -26.26
CA VAL A 234 -20.90 -6.57 -24.81
C VAL A 234 -19.92 -5.63 -24.11
N ARG A 235 -18.74 -5.39 -24.70
CA ARG A 235 -17.76 -4.44 -24.15
C ARG A 235 -18.31 -3.01 -24.13
N ALA A 236 -18.96 -2.57 -25.20
CA ALA A 236 -19.60 -1.26 -25.28
C ALA A 236 -20.75 -1.13 -24.25
N GLU A 237 -21.61 -2.14 -24.11
CA GLU A 237 -22.69 -2.14 -23.11
C GLU A 237 -22.16 -2.04 -21.67
N ARG A 238 -21.15 -2.83 -21.34
CA ARG A 238 -20.51 -2.78 -20.02
C ARG A 238 -19.86 -1.43 -19.77
N PHE A 239 -19.26 -0.83 -20.79
CA PHE A 239 -18.73 0.52 -20.71
C PHE A 239 -19.83 1.53 -20.37
N VAL A 240 -20.96 1.52 -21.10
CA VAL A 240 -22.11 2.39 -20.82
C VAL A 240 -22.61 2.21 -19.39
N GLY A 241 -22.74 0.96 -18.92
CA GLY A 241 -23.17 0.66 -17.54
C GLY A 241 -22.20 1.23 -16.49
N ARG A 242 -20.88 1.01 -16.66
CA ARG A 242 -19.84 1.58 -15.79
C ARG A 242 -19.85 3.12 -15.83
N TRP A 243 -20.01 3.71 -17.01
CA TRP A 243 -20.05 5.16 -17.17
C TRP A 243 -21.27 5.78 -16.47
N LYS A 244 -22.45 5.16 -16.61
CA LYS A 244 -23.68 5.59 -15.92
C LYS A 244 -23.54 5.51 -14.39
N SER A 245 -22.92 4.47 -13.86
CA SER A 245 -22.71 4.37 -12.40
C SER A 245 -21.70 5.38 -11.87
N LEU A 246 -20.61 5.62 -12.62
CA LEU A 246 -19.61 6.63 -12.26
C LEU A 246 -20.17 8.05 -12.36
N SER A 247 -20.91 8.38 -13.42
CA SER A 247 -21.57 9.67 -13.57
C SER A 247 -22.63 9.91 -12.49
N ALA A 248 -23.43 8.91 -12.13
CA ALA A 248 -24.36 9.02 -11.00
C ALA A 248 -23.62 9.26 -9.67
N ARG A 249 -22.48 8.59 -9.44
CA ARG A 249 -21.62 8.84 -8.27
C ARG A 249 -21.07 10.27 -8.28
N GLN A 250 -20.60 10.77 -9.42
CA GLN A 250 -20.12 12.15 -9.57
C GLN A 250 -21.24 13.17 -9.33
N GLN A 251 -22.45 12.92 -9.83
CA GLN A 251 -23.64 13.76 -9.61
C GLN A 251 -24.10 13.75 -8.15
N SER A 252 -23.84 12.69 -7.39
CA SER A 252 -24.10 12.67 -5.95
C SER A 252 -23.06 13.48 -5.15
N LEU A 253 -21.89 13.76 -5.73
CA LEU A 253 -20.75 14.44 -5.11
C LEU A 253 -20.59 15.87 -5.65
N GLN A 254 -21.70 16.62 -5.67
CA GLN A 254 -21.76 17.97 -6.21
C GLN A 254 -21.42 19.04 -5.17
N GLY A 255 -20.75 20.10 -5.60
CA GLY A 255 -20.34 21.23 -4.75
C GLY A 255 -18.91 21.16 -4.23
N TRP A 256 -18.42 22.30 -3.71
CA TRP A 256 -17.02 22.49 -3.33
C TRP A 256 -16.56 21.58 -2.18
N GLN A 257 -17.48 21.17 -1.31
CA GLN A 257 -17.19 20.35 -0.13
C GLN A 257 -16.80 18.91 -0.48
N HIS A 258 -17.16 18.43 -1.68
CA HIS A 258 -16.91 17.06 -2.11
C HIS A 258 -15.71 16.93 -3.07
N ASP A 259 -14.86 17.97 -3.22
CA ASP A 259 -13.74 17.94 -4.18
C ASP A 259 -12.79 16.76 -3.94
N GLU A 260 -12.45 16.46 -2.68
CA GLU A 260 -11.60 15.32 -2.32
C GLU A 260 -12.25 13.96 -2.61
N ALA A 261 -13.54 13.82 -2.30
CA ALA A 261 -14.30 12.60 -2.57
C ALA A 261 -14.59 12.38 -4.06
N ARG A 262 -14.63 13.47 -4.84
CA ARG A 262 -14.88 13.46 -6.30
C ARG A 262 -13.62 13.13 -7.10
N ALA A 263 -12.44 13.59 -6.67
CA ALA A 263 -11.17 13.31 -7.33
C ALA A 263 -10.94 11.84 -7.73
N PRO A 264 -11.20 10.82 -6.87
CA PRO A 264 -11.05 9.42 -7.26
C PRO A 264 -12.11 8.97 -8.29
N VAL A 265 -13.33 9.51 -8.25
CA VAL A 265 -14.40 9.19 -9.22
C VAL A 265 -14.06 9.74 -10.59
N GLU A 266 -13.63 10.99 -10.67
CA GLU A 266 -13.18 11.61 -11.91
C GLU A 266 -11.97 10.88 -12.50
N LYS A 267 -11.02 10.46 -11.64
CA LYS A 267 -9.88 9.65 -12.09
C LYS A 267 -10.36 8.34 -12.72
N ALA A 268 -11.29 7.63 -12.06
CA ALA A 268 -11.86 6.40 -12.60
C ALA A 268 -12.60 6.62 -13.93
N MET A 269 -13.27 7.77 -14.09
CA MET A 269 -13.92 8.14 -15.37
C MET A 269 -12.90 8.43 -16.47
N CYS A 270 -11.83 9.17 -16.17
CA CYS A 270 -10.72 9.38 -17.11
C CYS A 270 -10.06 8.07 -17.52
N ASP A 271 -9.82 7.16 -16.57
CA ASP A 271 -9.23 5.86 -16.85
C ASP A 271 -10.16 5.00 -17.72
N ALA A 272 -11.47 5.02 -17.46
CA ALA A 272 -12.46 4.38 -18.33
C ALA A 272 -12.45 4.97 -19.76
N ALA A 273 -12.36 6.30 -19.90
CA ALA A 273 -12.27 6.95 -21.21
C ALA A 273 -10.99 6.55 -21.98
N LYS A 274 -9.87 6.33 -21.28
CA LYS A 274 -8.63 5.81 -21.88
C LYS A 274 -8.72 4.34 -22.24
N GLU A 275 -9.43 3.53 -21.45
CA GLU A 275 -9.70 2.13 -21.80
C GLU A 275 -10.44 2.03 -23.13
N ILE A 276 -11.46 2.86 -23.34
CA ILE A 276 -12.21 2.82 -24.60
C ILE A 276 -11.39 3.33 -25.79
N ALA A 277 -10.47 4.29 -25.58
CA ALA A 277 -9.54 4.74 -26.61
C ALA A 277 -8.61 3.61 -27.11
N ARG A 278 -8.38 2.57 -26.30
CA ARG A 278 -7.60 1.38 -26.69
C ARG A 278 -8.42 0.33 -27.45
N ASP A 279 -9.74 0.51 -27.55
CA ASP A 279 -10.66 -0.39 -28.24
C ASP A 279 -11.46 0.33 -29.34
N PRO A 280 -10.91 0.45 -30.56
CA PRO A 280 -11.54 1.16 -31.67
C PRO A 280 -12.90 0.58 -32.08
N GLN A 281 -13.09 -0.74 -31.91
CA GLN A 281 -14.34 -1.41 -32.28
C GLN A 281 -15.46 -1.05 -31.31
N ALA A 282 -15.21 -1.11 -30.00
CA ALA A 282 -16.20 -0.69 -29.01
C ALA A 282 -16.44 0.83 -29.08
N GLU A 283 -15.43 1.65 -29.34
CA GLU A 283 -15.60 3.11 -29.51
C GLU A 283 -16.55 3.43 -30.67
N SER A 284 -16.44 2.71 -31.79
CA SER A 284 -17.30 2.90 -32.95
C SER A 284 -18.78 2.64 -32.64
N LEU A 285 -19.07 1.63 -31.82
CA LEU A 285 -20.43 1.35 -31.35
C LEU A 285 -20.96 2.43 -30.40
N LEU A 286 -20.09 2.98 -29.55
CA LEU A 286 -20.48 4.06 -28.62
C LEU A 286 -20.77 5.38 -29.31
N ARG A 287 -20.24 5.62 -30.53
CA ARG A 287 -20.60 6.81 -31.33
C ARG A 287 -22.10 6.90 -31.59
N ASN A 288 -22.75 5.76 -31.81
CA ASN A 288 -24.19 5.68 -32.01
C ASN A 288 -24.98 5.85 -30.69
N ARG A 289 -24.33 5.63 -29.54
CA ARG A 289 -24.92 5.66 -28.20
C ARG A 289 -24.47 6.86 -27.35
N ARG A 290 -23.97 7.92 -27.98
CA ARG A 290 -23.43 9.12 -27.31
C ARG A 290 -24.39 9.74 -26.27
N GLN A 291 -25.69 9.72 -26.54
CA GLN A 291 -26.70 10.28 -25.64
C GLN A 291 -26.76 9.51 -24.32
N GLU A 292 -26.53 8.19 -24.33
CA GLU A 292 -26.50 7.39 -23.11
C GLU A 292 -25.29 7.67 -22.22
N LEU A 293 -24.26 8.31 -22.78
CA LEU A 293 -23.06 8.74 -22.07
C LEU A 293 -23.17 10.19 -21.55
N GLY A 294 -24.31 10.86 -21.77
CA GLY A 294 -24.48 12.27 -21.43
C GLY A 294 -23.80 13.24 -22.41
N LEU A 295 -23.38 12.75 -23.58
CA LEU A 295 -22.79 13.57 -24.63
C LEU A 295 -23.88 14.16 -25.55
N GLY A 296 -23.57 15.32 -26.15
CA GLY A 296 -24.49 16.03 -27.03
C GLY A 296 -24.79 15.26 -28.32
N LYS A 297 -25.91 15.57 -29.00
CA LYS A 297 -26.32 14.88 -30.24
C LYS A 297 -25.34 15.12 -31.40
N ALA A 298 -24.77 16.32 -31.48
CA ALA A 298 -23.77 16.71 -32.46
C ALA A 298 -22.36 16.40 -31.93
N GLY A 299 -21.87 15.20 -32.21
CA GLY A 299 -20.48 14.85 -31.97
C GLY A 299 -19.61 15.42 -33.10
N GLY A 300 -18.50 16.08 -32.73
CA GLY A 300 -17.50 16.51 -33.72
C GLY A 300 -16.77 15.32 -34.38
N GLN A 301 -15.72 15.61 -35.15
CA GLN A 301 -14.82 14.58 -35.70
C GLN A 301 -13.94 13.90 -34.61
N ASP A 302 -14.06 14.32 -33.36
CA ASP A 302 -13.29 13.81 -32.24
C ASP A 302 -13.71 12.38 -31.85
N SER A 303 -12.75 11.63 -31.29
CA SER A 303 -13.02 10.33 -30.69
C SER A 303 -13.95 10.47 -29.48
N ILE A 304 -14.79 9.45 -29.23
CA ILE A 304 -15.71 9.45 -28.08
C ILE A 304 -14.92 9.57 -26.78
N SER A 305 -13.77 8.90 -26.70
CA SER A 305 -12.82 9.03 -25.59
C SER A 305 -12.47 10.48 -25.24
N ARG A 306 -12.09 11.31 -26.23
CA ARG A 306 -11.75 12.72 -26.03
C ARG A 306 -12.95 13.57 -25.65
N GLU A 307 -14.12 13.25 -26.18
CA GLU A 307 -15.35 13.95 -25.83
C GLU A 307 -15.76 13.68 -24.37
N LEU A 308 -15.61 12.43 -23.91
CA LEU A 308 -15.82 12.04 -22.52
C LEU A 308 -14.83 12.74 -21.58
N GLU A 309 -13.55 12.77 -21.91
CA GLU A 309 -12.55 13.49 -21.10
C GLU A 309 -12.87 14.99 -20.97
N ARG A 310 -13.31 15.63 -22.06
CA ARG A 310 -13.75 17.03 -22.04
C ARG A 310 -15.04 17.22 -21.23
N SER A 311 -15.95 16.25 -21.23
CA SER A 311 -17.16 16.33 -20.40
C SER A 311 -16.81 16.35 -18.91
N ILE A 312 -15.91 15.47 -18.45
CA ILE A 312 -15.43 15.43 -17.06
C ILE A 312 -14.77 16.76 -16.68
N GLN A 313 -13.95 17.34 -17.55
CA GLN A 313 -13.30 18.62 -17.29
C GLN A 313 -14.32 19.77 -17.17
N ARG A 314 -15.32 19.82 -18.06
CA ARG A 314 -16.39 20.84 -17.99
C ARG A 314 -17.18 20.76 -16.69
N ASP A 315 -17.54 19.56 -16.26
CA ASP A 315 -18.26 19.36 -15.00
C ASP A 315 -17.40 19.79 -13.80
N ARG A 316 -16.10 19.45 -13.80
CA ARG A 316 -15.15 19.92 -12.77
C ARG A 316 -15.08 21.45 -12.68
N HIS A 317 -15.08 22.15 -13.82
CA HIS A 317 -15.07 23.62 -13.86
C HIS A 317 -16.38 24.20 -13.32
N ARG A 318 -17.52 23.62 -13.70
CA ARG A 318 -18.84 24.04 -13.23
C ARG A 318 -18.97 23.87 -11.71
N ASP A 319 -18.55 22.74 -11.19
CA ASP A 319 -18.73 22.40 -9.77
C ASP A 319 -17.79 23.18 -8.83
N ARG A 320 -16.68 23.71 -9.35
CA ARG A 320 -15.76 24.60 -8.61
C ARG A 320 -16.19 26.06 -8.65
N GLY A 321 -17.32 26.38 -9.29
CA GLY A 321 -17.77 27.75 -9.47
C GLY A 321 -16.83 28.58 -10.36
N LEU A 322 -16.02 27.91 -11.20
CA LEU A 322 -15.08 28.54 -12.14
C LEU A 322 -15.70 28.77 -13.53
N GLY A 323 -17.03 28.63 -13.66
CA GLY A 323 -17.77 28.88 -14.89
C GLY A 323 -18.35 30.29 -14.93
N LEU A 324 -17.84 31.11 -15.86
CA LEU A 324 -18.55 32.22 -16.49
C LEU A 324 -19.38 31.68 -17.65
#